data_AF-A0A6A7KAN7-F1
#
_entry.id   AF-A0A6A7KAN7-F1
#
_cell.length_a   1.000
_cell.length_b   1.000
_cell.length_c   1.000
_cell.angle_alpha   90.00
_cell.angle_beta   90.00
_cell.angle_gamma   90.00
#
_symmetry.space_group_name_H-M   'P 1'
#
loop_
_entity.id
_entity.type
_entity.pdbx_description
1 polymer ?
#
loop_
_entity_poly.entity_id
_entity_poly.type
_entity_poly.pdbx_seq_one_letter_code
_entity_poly.pdbx_strand_id
1 'polypeptide(L)'
;MKDFMILRLLDKFQKIFLAIEVDYPIMRRILQVKLTMDTRRVSTFMSQSNTKKENNEKNYFISSLWLYILIGLFLIPLLFISEDYIFAMSTIFGIFMFMIMTSLISDFSSVLLDVKDKNIMMTRPVNSRTMNTAKAIHIFLYLFYLSISLAGGVLITSLIRFGVLFFLLFLVEIVLMNFLIITLTAMLYTIILKYFDGEKLKDVINYVQIGLSLVITVGFQLVARLFNFVDLSIVFVPRWWQFLIPPVWFGGPFQLLLRGDLNISYIIFSLLTLMIPILAIITYIRLMPSFEKNLLKLNENSEKKTKPKKNPNIISRIVCTSREELIFYRFASSMLKKEREFKLKVYPSLGFAFIFPYIFLMNQLQMQSIQELPSGNGFLNLYFSAIIIPSILIMIKYSGNYRGAWIYKALPIDNVKPIFTGTIKAFVIHLVLPVLSINSIIFILIFGVRIIPHLLAIYLNFVLLTLITFFMLDKNLPFSMSFNDINKESGKTIFLMIVGGIMALVHYLSTLIPFGLLVYIIILFIINIITWKKTFNLSWEQIQWN
;
A
#
# COMPACT_ATOMS: atom_id res chain seq x y z
N MET A 1 -4.56 -31.17 17.06
CA MET A 1 -4.64 -29.81 16.49
C MET A 1 -4.75 -28.81 17.64
N LYS A 2 -4.14 -27.62 17.55
CA LYS A 2 -4.19 -26.61 18.63
C LYS A 2 -5.65 -26.27 18.94
N ASP A 3 -6.03 -26.27 20.22
CA ASP A 3 -7.38 -25.92 20.66
C ASP A 3 -7.39 -24.42 21.00
N PHE A 4 -7.96 -23.61 20.09
CA PHE A 4 -7.99 -22.17 20.25
C PHE A 4 -9.08 -21.77 21.25
N MET A 5 -8.78 -20.83 22.16
CA MET A 5 -9.76 -20.31 23.15
C MET A 5 -11.03 -19.77 22.49
N ILE A 6 -10.92 -19.24 21.27
CA ILE A 6 -12.04 -18.73 20.48
C ILE A 6 -13.02 -19.85 20.06
N LEU A 7 -12.54 -21.08 19.83
CA LEU A 7 -13.41 -22.22 19.52
C LEU A 7 -14.23 -22.63 20.75
N ARG A 8 -13.65 -22.53 21.95
CA ARG A 8 -14.38 -22.75 23.22
C ARG A 8 -15.43 -21.68 23.48
N LEU A 9 -15.19 -20.44 23.04
CA LEU A 9 -16.21 -19.39 23.08
C LEU A 9 -17.36 -19.71 22.11
N LEU A 10 -17.04 -20.16 20.89
CA LEU A 10 -18.04 -20.58 19.91
C LEU A 10 -18.86 -21.80 20.36
N ASP A 11 -18.27 -22.70 21.16
CA ASP A 11 -18.95 -23.88 21.71
C ASP A 11 -20.18 -23.46 22.57
N LYS A 12 -20.15 -22.28 23.21
CA LYS A 12 -21.31 -21.72 23.95
C LYS A 12 -22.48 -21.32 23.05
N PHE A 13 -22.21 -21.01 21.78
CA PHE A 13 -23.21 -20.57 20.80
C PHE A 13 -23.68 -21.71 19.89
N GLN A 14 -23.32 -22.97 20.19
CA GLN A 14 -23.68 -24.15 19.39
C GLN A 14 -25.19 -24.22 19.06
N LYS A 15 -26.05 -23.88 20.02
CA LYS A 15 -27.52 -23.91 19.84
C LYS A 15 -28.00 -22.97 18.73
N ILE A 16 -27.36 -21.81 18.56
CA ILE A 16 -27.71 -20.83 17.52
C ILE A 16 -27.35 -21.40 16.13
N PHE A 17 -26.19 -22.05 16.01
CA PHE A 17 -25.76 -22.62 14.73
C PHE A 17 -26.65 -23.80 14.30
N LEU A 18 -27.03 -24.66 15.25
CA LEU A 18 -27.97 -25.75 14.97
C LEU A 18 -29.35 -25.23 14.54
N ALA A 19 -29.82 -24.12 15.13
CA ALA A 19 -31.07 -23.47 14.74
C ALA A 19 -31.05 -22.89 13.31
N ILE A 20 -29.87 -22.60 12.75
CA ILE A 20 -29.68 -22.10 11.38
C ILE A 20 -29.38 -23.26 10.39
N GLU A 21 -29.61 -24.51 10.79
CA GLU A 21 -29.32 -25.72 10.00
C GLU A 21 -27.82 -25.87 9.64
N VAL A 22 -26.93 -25.39 10.51
CA VAL A 22 -25.48 -25.50 10.34
C VAL A 22 -24.94 -26.68 11.16
N ASP A 23 -24.18 -27.56 10.51
CA ASP A 23 -23.45 -28.65 11.18
C ASP A 23 -22.27 -28.08 11.98
N TYR A 24 -22.50 -27.86 13.28
CA TYR A 24 -21.53 -27.25 14.18
C TYR A 24 -20.21 -28.07 14.33
N PRO A 25 -20.23 -29.39 14.55
CA PRO A 25 -19.00 -30.20 14.59
C PRO A 25 -18.12 -30.04 13.34
N ILE A 26 -18.71 -30.07 12.14
CA ILE A 26 -17.97 -29.87 10.89
C ILE A 26 -17.46 -28.44 10.80
N MET A 27 -18.30 -27.44 11.08
CA MET A 27 -17.92 -26.02 11.07
C MET A 27 -16.73 -25.75 12.01
N ARG A 28 -16.74 -26.31 13.23
CA ARG A 28 -15.68 -26.16 14.22
C ARG A 28 -14.34 -26.69 13.71
N ARG A 29 -14.34 -27.84 13.03
CA ARG A 29 -13.13 -28.42 12.42
C ARG A 29 -12.60 -27.55 11.28
N ILE A 30 -13.48 -27.04 10.43
CA ILE A 30 -13.10 -26.11 9.34
C ILE A 30 -12.43 -24.86 9.92
N LEU A 31 -13.04 -24.27 10.95
CA LEU A 31 -12.49 -23.09 11.64
C LEU A 31 -11.13 -23.39 12.30
N GLN A 32 -10.98 -24.56 12.93
CA GLN A 32 -9.71 -24.97 13.53
C GLN A 32 -8.58 -25.08 12.50
N VAL A 33 -8.86 -25.64 11.33
CA VAL A 33 -7.88 -25.70 10.23
C VAL A 33 -7.55 -24.29 9.74
N LYS A 34 -8.55 -23.45 9.49
CA LYS A 34 -8.33 -22.07 9.02
C LYS A 34 -7.50 -21.23 9.99
N LEU A 35 -7.83 -21.24 11.28
CA LEU A 35 -7.04 -20.56 12.32
C LEU A 35 -5.62 -21.12 12.42
N THR A 36 -5.43 -22.43 12.23
CA THR A 36 -4.08 -23.02 12.18
C THR A 36 -3.30 -22.54 10.95
N MET A 37 -3.95 -22.39 9.79
CA MET A 37 -3.31 -21.81 8.61
C MET A 37 -2.93 -20.34 8.83
N ASP A 38 -3.77 -19.56 9.51
CA ASP A 38 -3.48 -18.16 9.82
C ASP A 38 -2.25 -18.00 10.74
N THR A 39 -2.07 -18.89 11.72
CA THR A 39 -0.88 -18.82 12.59
C THR A 39 0.44 -18.99 11.81
N ARG A 40 0.39 -19.69 10.68
CA ARG A 40 1.53 -19.92 9.78
C ARG A 40 1.66 -18.85 8.71
N ARG A 41 0.68 -17.95 8.60
CA ARG A 41 0.66 -16.90 7.59
C ARG A 41 1.38 -15.67 8.12
N VAL A 42 2.32 -15.16 7.32
CA VAL A 42 2.97 -13.88 7.59
C VAL A 42 1.97 -12.78 7.22
N SER A 43 1.62 -11.91 8.16
CA SER A 43 0.68 -10.82 7.92
C SER A 43 1.27 -9.73 7.02
N THR A 44 0.44 -8.85 6.46
CA THR A 44 0.87 -7.83 5.49
C THR A 44 2.01 -6.93 6.01
N PHE A 45 1.90 -6.39 7.23
CA PHE A 45 2.94 -5.53 7.80
C PHE A 45 4.20 -6.29 8.22
N MET A 46 4.08 -7.58 8.55
CA MET A 46 5.21 -8.43 8.90
C MET A 46 5.86 -9.10 7.67
N SER A 47 5.15 -9.16 6.54
CA SER A 47 5.69 -9.58 5.25
C SER A 47 6.75 -8.60 4.73
N GLN A 48 6.69 -7.35 5.20
CA GLN A 48 7.71 -6.33 4.99
C GLN A 48 8.79 -6.33 6.08
N SER A 49 8.65 -7.10 7.16
CA SER A 49 9.59 -7.19 8.29
C SER A 49 9.81 -8.64 8.77
N ASN A 50 10.15 -9.56 7.85
CA ASN A 50 10.67 -10.87 8.23
C ASN A 50 11.99 -10.83 9.03
N THR A 51 11.86 -11.13 10.32
CA THR A 51 12.90 -11.76 11.14
C THR A 51 13.10 -13.21 10.66
N LYS A 52 14.35 -13.69 10.73
CA LYS A 52 14.77 -15.03 10.27
C LYS A 52 13.83 -16.14 10.75
N LYS A 53 13.68 -17.18 9.92
CA LYS A 53 13.22 -18.51 10.33
C LYS A 53 14.19 -19.11 11.35
N GLU A 54 14.08 -18.67 12.60
CA GLU A 54 14.57 -19.44 13.73
C GLU A 54 13.43 -20.29 14.28
N ASN A 55 13.80 -21.49 14.70
CA ASN A 55 13.03 -22.72 14.90
C ASN A 55 11.91 -22.70 15.96
N ASN A 56 11.27 -21.56 16.25
CA ASN A 56 10.19 -21.49 17.24
C ASN A 56 8.85 -21.24 16.56
N GLU A 57 7.84 -22.00 16.99
CA GLU A 57 6.41 -21.89 16.62
C GLU A 57 5.79 -20.52 16.99
N LYS A 58 6.34 -19.42 16.49
CA LYS A 58 5.80 -18.08 16.74
C LYS A 58 4.55 -17.89 15.88
N ASN A 59 3.44 -17.58 16.54
CA ASN A 59 2.20 -17.21 15.86
C ASN A 59 2.37 -15.83 15.20
N TYR A 60 2.73 -15.81 13.91
CA TYR A 60 2.98 -14.57 13.14
C TYR A 60 1.79 -13.61 13.11
N PHE A 61 0.57 -14.16 13.05
CA PHE A 61 -0.66 -13.37 13.16
C PHE A 61 -0.72 -12.56 14.46
N ILE A 62 -0.51 -13.22 15.61
CA ILE A 62 -0.52 -12.56 16.93
C ILE A 62 0.63 -11.57 17.06
N SER A 63 1.82 -11.92 16.56
CA SER A 63 2.96 -11.01 16.56
C SER A 63 2.68 -9.72 15.79
N SER A 64 1.84 -9.77 14.77
CA SER A 64 1.49 -8.58 14.00
C SER A 64 0.42 -7.71 14.63
N LEU A 65 -0.44 -8.26 15.48
CA LEU A 65 -1.45 -7.50 16.24
C LEU A 65 -0.81 -6.46 17.17
N TRP A 66 0.41 -6.71 17.66
CA TRP A 66 1.18 -5.76 18.47
C TRP A 66 1.41 -4.41 17.78
N LEU A 67 1.66 -4.39 16.47
CA LEU A 67 1.83 -3.14 15.73
C LEU A 67 0.52 -2.35 15.69
N TYR A 68 -0.62 -3.02 15.53
CA TYR A 68 -1.93 -2.39 15.55
C TYR A 68 -2.26 -1.82 16.94
N ILE A 69 -1.91 -2.54 18.01
CA ILE A 69 -2.01 -2.03 19.39
C ILE A 69 -1.19 -0.76 19.55
N LEU A 70 0.07 -0.78 19.10
CA LEU A 70 0.96 0.37 19.19
C LEU A 70 0.37 1.58 18.46
N ILE A 71 -0.10 1.40 17.22
CA ILE A 71 -0.76 2.46 16.44
C ILE A 71 -1.99 2.98 17.19
N GLY A 72 -2.83 2.09 17.73
CA GLY A 72 -4.00 2.46 18.52
C GLY A 72 -3.67 3.31 19.75
N LEU A 73 -2.60 2.95 20.46
CA LEU A 73 -2.10 3.73 21.61
C LEU A 73 -1.63 5.13 21.20
N PHE A 74 -0.99 5.27 20.03
CA PHE A 74 -0.60 6.58 19.50
C PHE A 74 -1.78 7.50 19.16
N LEU A 75 -3.00 6.97 19.05
CA LEU A 75 -4.20 7.78 18.81
C LEU A 75 -4.84 8.32 20.09
N ILE A 76 -4.46 7.80 21.26
CA ILE A 76 -5.04 8.24 22.54
C ILE A 76 -4.90 9.74 22.79
N PRO A 77 -3.73 10.40 22.54
CA PRO A 77 -3.58 11.83 22.75
C PRO A 77 -4.59 12.67 21.98
N LEU A 78 -5.05 12.21 20.81
CA LEU A 78 -6.00 12.92 19.96
C LEU A 78 -7.35 13.14 20.66
N LEU A 79 -7.74 12.23 21.56
CA LEU A 79 -8.94 12.43 22.37
C LEU A 79 -8.78 13.72 23.20
N PHE A 80 -7.59 14.03 23.70
CA PHE A 80 -7.30 15.13 24.66
C PHE A 80 -7.06 16.48 24.01
N ILE A 81 -6.72 16.51 22.73
CA ILE A 81 -6.31 17.72 22.03
C ILE A 81 -7.51 18.60 21.63
N SER A 82 -8.66 18.00 21.28
CA SER A 82 -9.80 18.74 20.76
C SER A 82 -11.01 18.74 21.69
N GLU A 83 -11.63 19.91 21.85
CA GLU A 83 -12.96 20.04 22.45
C GLU A 83 -14.07 19.57 21.49
N ASP A 84 -13.83 19.63 20.18
CA ASP A 84 -14.71 19.16 19.12
C ASP A 84 -14.57 17.64 18.87
N TYR A 85 -15.65 16.89 19.10
CA TYR A 85 -15.66 15.44 18.92
C TYR A 85 -15.49 15.03 17.47
N ILE A 86 -16.01 15.84 16.54
CA ILE A 86 -15.90 15.54 15.11
C ILE A 86 -14.43 15.47 14.65
N PHE A 87 -13.54 16.27 15.22
CA PHE A 87 -12.11 16.21 14.91
C PHE A 87 -11.48 14.89 15.31
N ALA A 88 -11.56 14.59 16.60
CA ALA A 88 -10.94 13.41 17.18
C ALA A 88 -11.52 12.15 16.52
N MET A 89 -12.84 12.04 16.42
CA MET A 89 -13.48 10.84 15.91
C MET A 89 -13.28 10.66 14.41
N SER A 90 -13.42 11.69 13.58
CA SER A 90 -13.18 11.55 12.13
C SER A 90 -11.74 11.13 11.83
N THR A 91 -10.78 11.64 12.60
CA THR A 91 -9.37 11.29 12.43
C THR A 91 -9.08 9.87 12.93
N ILE A 92 -9.61 9.47 14.09
CA ILE A 92 -9.48 8.09 14.63
C ILE A 92 -10.10 7.08 13.67
N PHE A 93 -11.35 7.29 13.24
CA PHE A 93 -12.02 6.42 12.27
C PHE A 93 -11.34 6.45 10.91
N GLY A 94 -10.73 7.57 10.51
CA GLY A 94 -9.90 7.66 9.31
C GLY A 94 -8.70 6.73 9.36
N ILE A 95 -8.00 6.70 10.49
CA ILE A 95 -6.84 5.82 10.71
C ILE A 95 -7.31 4.36 10.81
N PHE A 96 -8.41 4.09 11.51
CA PHE A 96 -8.98 2.74 11.61
C PHE A 96 -9.39 2.19 10.24
N MET A 97 -10.13 2.96 9.46
CA MET A 97 -10.50 2.58 8.09
C MET A 97 -9.25 2.39 7.23
N PHE A 98 -8.28 3.30 7.28
CA PHE A 98 -7.03 3.17 6.51
C PHE A 98 -6.33 1.83 6.81
N MET A 99 -6.14 1.52 8.09
CA MET A 99 -5.41 0.32 8.52
C MET A 99 -6.17 -0.98 8.22
N ILE A 100 -7.46 -1.03 8.56
CA ILE A 100 -8.29 -2.23 8.37
C ILE A 100 -8.53 -2.48 6.89
N MET A 101 -8.83 -1.45 6.10
CA MET A 101 -9.06 -1.60 4.66
C MET A 101 -7.78 -2.05 3.93
N THR A 102 -6.62 -1.48 4.27
CA THR A 102 -5.33 -1.91 3.70
C THR A 102 -5.02 -3.36 4.05
N SER A 103 -5.23 -3.77 5.32
CA SER A 103 -5.01 -5.15 5.75
C SER A 103 -5.95 -6.12 5.04
N LEU A 104 -7.26 -5.82 5.01
CA LEU A 104 -8.27 -6.67 4.41
C LEU A 104 -7.98 -6.85 2.91
N ILE A 105 -7.60 -5.80 2.21
CA ILE A 105 -7.38 -5.84 0.76
C ILE A 105 -6.13 -6.60 0.38
N SER A 106 -5.06 -6.46 1.16
CA SER A 106 -3.85 -7.26 1.00
C SER A 106 -4.11 -8.74 1.30
N ASP A 107 -4.89 -9.03 2.34
CA ASP A 107 -5.20 -10.39 2.76
C ASP A 107 -6.38 -11.03 2.01
N PHE A 108 -7.11 -10.24 1.20
CA PHE A 108 -8.34 -10.62 0.54
C PHE A 108 -8.16 -11.85 -0.36
N SER A 109 -7.08 -11.88 -1.15
CA SER A 109 -6.84 -12.99 -2.10
C SER A 109 -6.67 -14.34 -1.40
N SER A 110 -6.23 -14.36 -0.15
CA SER A 110 -5.95 -15.59 0.61
C SER A 110 -6.99 -15.91 1.67
N VAL A 111 -7.76 -14.94 2.14
CA VAL A 111 -8.81 -15.16 3.17
C VAL A 111 -10.19 -15.28 2.52
N LEU A 112 -10.50 -14.41 1.55
CA LEU A 112 -11.81 -14.32 0.92
C LEU A 112 -11.89 -15.07 -0.43
N LEU A 113 -10.79 -15.14 -1.19
CA LEU A 113 -10.74 -15.79 -2.51
C LEU A 113 -10.04 -17.15 -2.53
N ASP A 114 -9.77 -17.78 -1.38
CA ASP A 114 -9.13 -19.10 -1.40
C ASP A 114 -10.06 -20.17 -1.99
N VAL A 115 -9.86 -20.44 -3.27
CA VAL A 115 -10.54 -21.47 -4.05
C VAL A 115 -10.01 -22.87 -3.78
N LYS A 116 -8.83 -23.03 -3.16
CA LYS A 116 -8.24 -24.35 -2.89
C LYS A 116 -9.13 -25.14 -1.94
N ASP A 117 -9.64 -24.46 -0.92
CA ASP A 117 -10.60 -25.03 0.05
C ASP A 117 -11.87 -25.52 -0.65
N LYS A 118 -12.38 -24.77 -1.64
CA LYS A 118 -13.62 -25.11 -2.34
C LYS A 118 -13.45 -26.39 -3.18
N ASN A 119 -12.33 -26.53 -3.89
CA ASN A 119 -12.07 -27.72 -4.71
C ASN A 119 -11.94 -29.00 -3.86
N ILE A 120 -11.36 -28.90 -2.67
CA ILE A 120 -11.20 -30.04 -1.75
C ILE A 120 -12.54 -30.34 -1.05
N MET A 121 -13.22 -29.30 -0.54
CA MET A 121 -14.40 -29.46 0.30
C MET A 121 -15.68 -29.78 -0.49
N MET A 122 -15.80 -29.36 -1.76
CA MET A 122 -16.92 -29.73 -2.64
C MET A 122 -16.95 -31.23 -2.97
N THR A 123 -15.86 -31.97 -2.75
CA THR A 123 -15.81 -33.43 -2.91
C THR A 123 -16.27 -34.19 -1.66
N ARG A 124 -16.60 -33.47 -0.58
CA ARG A 124 -17.05 -34.03 0.70
C ARG A 124 -18.54 -33.69 0.93
N PRO A 125 -19.29 -34.51 1.69
CA PRO A 125 -20.69 -34.25 2.00
C PRO A 125 -20.83 -33.14 3.05
N VAL A 126 -20.46 -31.91 2.69
CA VAL A 126 -20.57 -30.72 3.54
C VAL A 126 -21.58 -29.76 2.91
N ASN A 127 -22.62 -29.39 3.67
CA ASN A 127 -23.62 -28.43 3.22
C ASN A 127 -22.97 -27.07 2.92
N SER A 128 -23.38 -26.43 1.81
CA SER A 128 -22.92 -25.09 1.43
C SER A 128 -23.19 -24.06 2.53
N ARG A 129 -24.30 -24.20 3.26
CA ARG A 129 -24.62 -23.36 4.43
C ARG A 129 -23.54 -23.44 5.52
N THR A 130 -23.12 -24.66 5.89
CA THR A 130 -22.05 -24.88 6.88
C THR A 130 -20.73 -24.26 6.42
N MET A 131 -20.40 -24.40 5.14
CA MET A 131 -19.19 -23.82 4.56
C MET A 131 -19.20 -22.29 4.59
N ASN A 132 -20.32 -21.69 4.21
CA ASN A 132 -20.47 -20.24 4.16
C ASN A 132 -20.45 -19.63 5.56
N THR A 133 -21.11 -20.28 6.53
CA THR A 133 -21.06 -19.86 7.94
C THR A 133 -19.64 -19.98 8.51
N ALA A 134 -18.91 -21.06 8.22
CA ALA A 134 -17.51 -21.20 8.65
C ALA A 134 -16.63 -20.07 8.09
N LYS A 135 -16.80 -19.72 6.79
CA LYS A 135 -16.09 -18.60 6.18
C LYS A 135 -16.47 -17.25 6.81
N ALA A 136 -17.76 -17.00 7.02
CA ALA A 136 -18.23 -15.77 7.63
C ALA A 136 -17.69 -15.58 9.05
N ILE A 137 -17.71 -16.64 9.87
CA ILE A 137 -17.13 -16.59 11.23
C ILE A 137 -15.62 -16.39 11.17
N HIS A 138 -14.92 -17.04 10.25
CA HIS A 138 -13.47 -16.86 10.09
C HIS A 138 -13.11 -15.41 9.75
N ILE A 139 -13.81 -14.80 8.79
CA ILE A 139 -13.65 -13.39 8.41
C ILE A 139 -14.00 -12.47 9.59
N PHE A 140 -15.09 -12.76 10.29
CA PHE A 140 -15.51 -11.99 11.47
C PHE A 140 -14.44 -12.04 12.56
N LEU A 141 -13.90 -13.21 12.89
CA LEU A 141 -12.84 -13.36 13.91
C LEU A 141 -11.58 -12.59 13.51
N TYR A 142 -11.17 -12.68 12.25
CA TYR A 142 -10.02 -11.94 11.74
C TYR A 142 -10.20 -10.43 11.92
N LEU A 143 -11.35 -9.88 11.52
CA LEU A 143 -11.64 -8.45 11.65
C LEU A 143 -11.86 -8.01 13.09
N PHE A 144 -12.46 -8.87 13.91
CA PHE A 144 -12.61 -8.62 15.33
C PHE A 144 -11.25 -8.46 16.00
N TYR A 145 -10.31 -9.37 15.76
CA TYR A 145 -8.96 -9.29 16.32
C TYR A 145 -8.21 -8.04 15.85
N LEU A 146 -8.28 -7.69 14.55
CA LEU A 146 -7.67 -6.46 14.06
C LEU A 146 -8.30 -5.21 14.67
N SER A 147 -9.63 -5.15 14.72
CA SER A 147 -10.36 -3.99 15.22
C SER A 147 -10.13 -3.79 16.71
N ILE A 148 -10.20 -4.85 17.53
CA ILE A 148 -9.98 -4.69 18.98
C ILE A 148 -8.52 -4.39 19.30
N SER A 149 -7.56 -4.89 18.51
CA SER A 149 -6.15 -4.56 18.68
C SER A 149 -5.91 -3.07 18.42
N LEU A 150 -6.52 -2.52 17.37
CA LEU A 150 -6.36 -1.13 16.99
C LEU A 150 -7.19 -0.17 17.86
N ALA A 151 -8.43 -0.54 18.18
CA ALA A 151 -9.37 0.31 18.89
C ALA A 151 -9.38 0.12 20.40
N GLY A 152 -8.86 -0.99 20.94
CA GLY A 152 -8.99 -1.36 22.35
C GLY A 152 -8.47 -0.29 23.32
N GLY A 153 -7.28 0.27 23.04
CA GLY A 153 -6.72 1.36 23.85
C GLY A 153 -7.61 2.61 23.85
N VAL A 154 -8.03 3.04 22.65
CA VAL A 154 -8.91 4.21 22.48
C VAL A 154 -10.28 3.98 23.13
N LEU A 155 -10.85 2.78 23.00
CA LEU A 155 -12.12 2.38 23.63
C LEU A 155 -12.05 2.50 25.15
N ILE A 156 -11.00 1.93 25.78
CA ILE A 156 -10.82 1.99 27.24
C ILE A 156 -10.66 3.44 27.69
N THR A 157 -9.83 4.24 27.02
CA THR A 157 -9.65 5.65 27.37
C THR A 157 -10.95 6.45 27.20
N SER A 158 -11.72 6.16 26.15
CA SER A 158 -13.00 6.84 25.90
C SER A 158 -14.03 6.57 27.00
N LEU A 159 -14.07 5.33 27.53
CA LEU A 159 -14.93 4.97 28.66
C LEU A 159 -14.55 5.75 29.92
N ILE A 160 -13.26 5.84 30.22
CA ILE A 160 -12.76 6.52 31.43
C ILE A 160 -13.04 8.03 31.35
N ARG A 161 -12.92 8.64 30.17
CA ARG A 161 -13.02 10.09 30.03
C ARG A 161 -14.43 10.61 29.73
N PHE A 162 -15.13 9.99 28.78
CA PHE A 162 -16.40 10.49 28.26
C PHE A 162 -17.61 9.69 28.75
N GLY A 163 -17.38 8.60 29.49
CA GLY A 163 -18.41 7.78 30.12
C GLY A 163 -18.98 6.68 29.22
N VAL A 164 -19.99 5.98 29.76
CA VAL A 164 -20.54 4.74 29.18
C VAL A 164 -21.25 4.99 27.85
N LEU A 165 -21.97 6.10 27.71
CA LEU A 165 -22.71 6.41 26.47
C LEU A 165 -21.77 6.57 25.28
N PHE A 166 -20.68 7.31 25.46
CA PHE A 166 -19.63 7.47 24.45
C PHE A 166 -19.05 6.12 24.03
N PHE A 167 -18.72 5.28 25.03
CA PHE A 167 -18.17 3.94 24.79
C PHE A 167 -19.12 3.05 23.98
N LEU A 168 -20.42 3.03 24.32
CA LEU A 168 -21.41 2.23 23.60
C LEU A 168 -21.61 2.72 22.16
N LEU A 169 -21.69 4.03 21.96
CA LEU A 169 -21.77 4.62 20.63
C LEU A 169 -20.55 4.24 19.80
N PHE A 170 -19.35 4.38 20.37
CA PHE A 170 -18.10 4.04 19.69
C PHE A 170 -18.00 2.56 19.33
N LEU A 171 -18.46 1.66 20.20
CA LEU A 171 -18.51 0.23 19.93
C LEU A 171 -19.44 -0.10 18.75
N VAL A 172 -20.65 0.49 18.73
CA VAL A 172 -21.61 0.32 17.62
C VAL A 172 -21.01 0.83 16.32
N GLU A 173 -20.38 2.00 16.32
CA GLU A 173 -19.78 2.58 15.13
C GLU A 173 -18.60 1.77 14.58
N ILE A 174 -17.76 1.16 15.44
CA ILE A 174 -16.71 0.23 15.01
C ILE A 174 -17.32 -0.97 14.26
N VAL A 175 -18.46 -1.49 14.74
CA VAL A 175 -19.17 -2.59 14.07
C VAL A 175 -19.70 -2.15 12.71
N LEU A 176 -20.36 -0.99 12.64
CA LEU A 176 -20.86 -0.43 11.38
C LEU A 176 -19.74 -0.16 10.36
N MET A 177 -18.63 0.40 10.83
CA MET A 177 -17.43 0.63 10.02
C MET A 177 -16.90 -0.69 9.44
N ASN A 178 -16.79 -1.74 10.25
CA ASN A 178 -16.34 -3.04 9.76
C ASN A 178 -17.26 -3.62 8.68
N PHE A 179 -18.58 -3.55 8.87
CA PHE A 179 -19.53 -3.98 7.84
C PHE A 179 -19.40 -3.19 6.53
N LEU A 180 -19.17 -1.87 6.64
CA LEU A 180 -18.92 -1.02 5.48
C LEU A 180 -17.68 -1.47 4.72
N ILE A 181 -16.54 -1.68 5.41
CA ILE A 181 -15.27 -2.09 4.79
C ILE A 181 -15.39 -3.46 4.11
N ILE A 182 -15.98 -4.45 4.80
CA ILE A 182 -16.21 -5.80 4.23
C ILE A 182 -17.01 -5.70 2.96
N THR A 183 -18.13 -4.98 3.01
CA THR A 183 -19.05 -4.90 1.89
C THR A 183 -18.42 -4.18 0.70
N LEU A 184 -17.82 -3.01 0.92
CA LEU A 184 -17.18 -2.24 -0.14
C LEU A 184 -16.12 -3.09 -0.84
N THR A 185 -15.34 -3.83 -0.06
CA THR A 185 -14.34 -4.74 -0.61
C THR A 185 -15.00 -5.86 -1.40
N ALA A 186 -15.96 -6.57 -0.82
CA ALA A 186 -16.67 -7.66 -1.50
C ALA A 186 -17.37 -7.21 -2.80
N MET A 187 -18.00 -6.03 -2.81
CA MET A 187 -18.61 -5.44 -4.01
C MET A 187 -17.58 -5.24 -5.12
N LEU A 188 -16.47 -4.58 -4.79
CA LEU A 188 -15.38 -4.31 -5.72
C LEU A 188 -14.85 -5.62 -6.32
N TYR A 189 -14.63 -6.65 -5.50
CA TYR A 189 -14.15 -7.94 -6.00
C TYR A 189 -15.22 -8.72 -6.77
N THR A 190 -16.50 -8.60 -6.42
CA THR A 190 -17.60 -9.19 -7.20
C THR A 190 -17.65 -8.60 -8.61
N ILE A 191 -17.48 -7.28 -8.73
CA ILE A 191 -17.42 -6.58 -10.02
C ILE A 191 -16.24 -7.11 -10.84
N ILE A 192 -15.05 -7.23 -10.23
CA ILE A 192 -13.87 -7.77 -10.89
C ILE A 192 -14.10 -9.21 -11.39
N LEU A 193 -14.63 -10.08 -10.52
CA LEU A 193 -14.93 -11.48 -10.85
C LEU A 193 -16.01 -11.62 -11.94
N LYS A 194 -16.90 -10.64 -12.09
CA LYS A 194 -17.92 -10.63 -13.15
C LYS A 194 -17.29 -10.46 -14.54
N TYR A 195 -16.25 -9.65 -14.66
CA TYR A 195 -15.67 -9.24 -15.95
C TYR A 195 -14.35 -9.93 -16.31
N PHE A 196 -13.64 -10.53 -15.35
CA PHE A 196 -12.31 -11.10 -15.56
C PHE A 196 -12.19 -12.53 -15.05
N ASP A 197 -11.44 -13.35 -15.79
CA ASP A 197 -11.23 -14.78 -15.53
C ASP A 197 -9.72 -15.13 -15.53
N GLY A 198 -9.35 -16.24 -14.89
CA GLY A 198 -8.00 -16.83 -14.95
C GLY A 198 -6.85 -15.91 -14.51
N GLU A 199 -5.78 -15.83 -15.31
CA GLU A 199 -4.61 -14.98 -15.03
C GLU A 199 -4.92 -13.49 -15.09
N LYS A 200 -5.85 -13.06 -15.96
CA LYS A 200 -6.25 -11.65 -16.06
C LYS A 200 -6.93 -11.18 -14.79
N LEU A 201 -7.75 -12.03 -14.18
CA LEU A 201 -8.40 -11.74 -12.91
C LEU A 201 -7.37 -11.46 -11.82
N LYS A 202 -6.36 -12.32 -11.72
CA LYS A 202 -5.20 -12.17 -10.83
C LYS A 202 -4.46 -10.85 -11.06
N ASP A 203 -4.20 -10.48 -12.30
CA ASP A 203 -3.58 -9.19 -12.63
C ASP A 203 -4.47 -7.99 -12.29
N VAL A 204 -5.77 -8.06 -12.59
CA VAL A 204 -6.73 -6.98 -12.29
C VAL A 204 -6.87 -6.75 -10.80
N ILE A 205 -6.96 -7.82 -10.00
CA ILE A 205 -6.97 -7.73 -8.53
C ILE A 205 -5.77 -6.90 -8.07
N ASN A 206 -4.58 -7.17 -8.60
CA ASN A 206 -3.38 -6.43 -8.23
C ASN A 206 -3.45 -4.96 -8.62
N TYR A 207 -3.92 -4.64 -9.82
CA TYR A 207 -4.09 -3.25 -10.25
C TYR A 207 -5.07 -2.49 -9.36
N VAL A 208 -6.15 -3.16 -8.95
CA VAL A 208 -7.12 -2.56 -8.04
C VAL A 208 -6.54 -2.39 -6.64
N GLN A 209 -5.75 -3.34 -6.13
CA GLN A 209 -5.02 -3.17 -4.87
C GLN A 209 -4.06 -1.97 -4.93
N ILE A 210 -3.33 -1.80 -6.04
CA ILE A 210 -2.43 -0.65 -6.26
C ILE A 210 -3.25 0.66 -6.23
N GLY A 211 -4.30 0.75 -7.05
CA GLY A 211 -5.12 1.97 -7.14
C GLY A 211 -5.79 2.31 -5.81
N LEU A 212 -6.30 1.29 -5.12
CA LEU A 212 -6.97 1.48 -3.85
C LEU A 212 -5.98 1.91 -2.75
N SER A 213 -4.77 1.36 -2.71
CA SER A 213 -3.73 1.86 -1.79
C SER A 213 -3.47 3.35 -1.99
N LEU A 214 -3.43 3.84 -3.23
CA LEU A 214 -3.28 5.27 -3.52
C LEU A 214 -4.48 6.09 -3.05
N VAL A 215 -5.70 5.61 -3.32
CA VAL A 215 -6.94 6.28 -2.90
C VAL A 215 -7.02 6.38 -1.39
N ILE A 216 -6.70 5.32 -0.64
CA ILE A 216 -6.73 5.37 0.83
C ILE A 216 -5.66 6.34 1.35
N THR A 217 -4.44 6.35 0.79
CA THR A 217 -3.38 7.30 1.21
C THR A 217 -3.77 8.75 0.94
N VAL A 218 -4.33 9.06 -0.23
CA VAL A 218 -4.84 10.42 -0.52
C VAL A 218 -6.02 10.76 0.38
N GLY A 219 -6.97 9.84 0.53
CA GLY A 219 -8.15 10.01 1.38
C GLY A 219 -7.78 10.32 2.82
N PHE A 220 -6.77 9.64 3.37
CA PHE A 220 -6.26 9.90 4.71
C PHE A 220 -5.68 11.32 4.85
N GLN A 221 -4.92 11.80 3.86
CA GLN A 221 -4.40 13.16 3.87
C GLN A 221 -5.52 14.21 3.80
N LEU A 222 -6.64 13.91 3.13
CA LEU A 222 -7.80 14.79 3.12
C LEU A 222 -8.46 14.89 4.50
N VAL A 223 -8.47 13.82 5.31
CA VAL A 223 -9.02 13.84 6.67
C VAL A 223 -8.27 14.84 7.55
N ALA A 224 -6.94 14.82 7.51
CA ALA A 224 -6.12 15.79 8.26
C ALA A 224 -6.39 17.25 7.86
N ARG A 225 -6.89 17.49 6.63
CA ARG A 225 -7.17 18.82 6.07
C ARG A 225 -8.59 19.31 6.27
N LEU A 226 -9.47 18.50 6.85
CA LEU A 226 -10.83 18.93 7.18
C LEU A 226 -10.85 20.06 8.22
N PHE A 227 -9.73 20.25 8.91
CA PHE A 227 -9.64 21.06 10.10
C PHE A 227 -8.60 22.16 9.89
N ASN A 228 -9.04 23.41 10.08
CA ASN A 228 -8.15 24.55 10.08
C ASN A 228 -7.68 24.77 11.52
N PHE A 229 -6.37 24.89 11.70
CA PHE A 229 -5.78 25.28 12.98
C PHE A 229 -5.70 26.81 13.01
N VAL A 230 -6.71 27.48 13.56
CA VAL A 230 -6.72 28.93 13.74
C VAL A 230 -6.75 29.21 15.24
N ASP A 231 -5.73 29.89 15.75
CA ASP A 231 -5.62 30.32 17.15
C ASP A 231 -5.83 29.20 18.18
N LEU A 232 -5.24 28.01 17.93
CA LEU A 232 -5.37 26.80 18.77
C LEU A 232 -6.81 26.26 18.92
N SER A 233 -7.79 26.90 18.29
CA SER A 233 -9.16 26.42 18.18
C SER A 233 -9.31 25.59 16.92
N ILE A 234 -9.91 24.40 17.06
CA ILE A 234 -10.19 23.51 15.95
C ILE A 234 -11.63 23.76 15.55
N VAL A 235 -11.84 24.47 14.43
CA VAL A 235 -13.19 24.73 13.91
C VAL A 235 -13.43 23.87 12.68
N PHE A 236 -14.49 23.05 12.74
CA PHE A 236 -14.96 22.32 11.57
C PHE A 236 -15.85 23.20 10.70
N VAL A 237 -15.44 23.42 9.45
CA VAL A 237 -16.25 24.14 8.46
C VAL A 237 -16.79 23.15 7.43
N PRO A 238 -18.10 22.89 7.42
CA PRO A 238 -18.72 21.97 6.46
C PRO A 238 -18.48 22.39 5.00
N ARG A 239 -18.02 21.45 4.17
CA ARG A 239 -17.87 21.63 2.72
C ARG A 239 -18.42 20.40 1.97
N TRP A 240 -18.93 20.60 0.76
CA TRP A 240 -19.60 19.55 -0.02
C TRP A 240 -18.72 18.30 -0.26
N TRP A 241 -17.41 18.47 -0.42
CA TRP A 241 -16.49 17.35 -0.68
C TRP A 241 -16.26 16.48 0.56
N GLN A 242 -16.56 16.98 1.77
CA GLN A 242 -16.39 16.23 3.02
C GLN A 242 -17.43 15.12 3.16
N PHE A 243 -18.59 15.27 2.53
CA PHE A 243 -19.62 14.23 2.44
C PHE A 243 -19.18 13.01 1.62
N LEU A 244 -18.11 13.12 0.82
CA LEU A 244 -17.53 11.99 0.08
C LEU A 244 -16.45 11.25 0.86
N ILE A 245 -16.15 11.65 2.10
CA ILE A 245 -15.09 11.10 2.93
C ILE A 245 -15.72 10.27 4.06
N PRO A 246 -15.79 8.93 3.93
CA PRO A 246 -16.47 8.08 4.90
C PRO A 246 -16.05 8.29 6.36
N PRO A 247 -14.75 8.49 6.69
CA PRO A 247 -14.32 8.83 8.05
C PRO A 247 -15.05 9.98 8.73
N VAL A 248 -15.48 11.00 8.00
CA VAL A 248 -16.17 12.16 8.56
C VAL A 248 -17.56 11.79 9.05
N TRP A 249 -18.20 10.83 8.38
CA TRP A 249 -19.53 10.38 8.76
C TRP A 249 -19.52 9.87 10.20
N PHE A 250 -18.52 9.05 10.55
CA PHE A 250 -18.34 8.47 11.89
C PHE A 250 -17.90 9.50 12.96
N GLY A 251 -17.62 10.75 12.59
CA GLY A 251 -17.48 11.84 13.56
C GLY A 251 -18.81 12.52 13.92
N GLY A 252 -19.81 12.42 13.02
CA GLY A 252 -21.10 13.10 13.14
C GLY A 252 -21.91 12.71 14.39
N PRO A 253 -22.14 11.42 14.67
CA PRO A 253 -23.00 11.00 15.78
C PRO A 253 -22.50 11.48 17.14
N PHE A 254 -21.18 11.53 17.35
CA PHE A 254 -20.61 12.04 18.60
C PHE A 254 -20.90 13.53 18.80
N GLN A 255 -20.77 14.33 17.75
CA GLN A 255 -21.06 15.77 17.81
C GLN A 255 -22.56 16.02 18.00
N LEU A 256 -23.41 15.26 17.30
CA LEU A 256 -24.87 15.41 17.37
C LEU A 256 -25.43 14.94 18.72
N LEU A 257 -25.09 13.74 19.17
CA LEU A 257 -25.74 13.09 20.33
C LEU A 257 -25.12 13.49 21.67
N LEU A 258 -23.80 13.68 21.73
CA LEU A 258 -23.11 13.93 23.01
C LEU A 258 -22.93 15.42 23.29
N ARG A 259 -22.73 16.22 22.24
CA ARG A 259 -22.60 17.68 22.38
C ARG A 259 -23.90 18.44 22.12
N GLY A 260 -24.87 17.82 21.44
CA GLY A 260 -26.17 18.43 21.17
C GLY A 260 -26.15 19.47 20.05
N ASP A 261 -25.14 19.46 19.18
CA ASP A 261 -25.03 20.41 18.07
C ASP A 261 -25.92 19.99 16.90
N LEU A 262 -27.01 20.73 16.68
CA LEU A 262 -28.04 20.44 15.68
C LEU A 262 -27.72 21.02 14.29
N ASN A 263 -26.45 21.32 13.98
CA ASN A 263 -26.07 21.71 12.63
C ASN A 263 -26.49 20.63 11.61
N ILE A 264 -27.10 21.05 10.50
CA ILE A 264 -27.60 20.16 9.44
C ILE A 264 -26.51 19.22 8.90
N SER A 265 -25.26 19.67 8.90
CA SER A 265 -24.13 18.88 8.42
C SER A 265 -23.86 17.68 9.32
N TYR A 266 -23.92 17.85 10.65
CA TYR A 266 -23.73 16.76 11.62
C TYR A 266 -24.90 15.78 11.60
N ILE A 267 -26.12 16.27 11.36
CA ILE A 267 -27.30 15.41 11.14
C ILE A 267 -27.08 14.53 9.91
N ILE A 268 -26.67 15.12 8.78
CA ILE A 268 -26.43 14.36 7.54
C ILE A 268 -25.29 13.35 7.75
N PHE A 269 -24.18 13.72 8.38
CA PHE A 269 -23.09 12.77 8.68
C PHE A 269 -23.54 11.60 9.55
N SER A 270 -24.33 11.87 10.58
CA SER A 270 -24.88 10.84 11.46
C SER A 270 -25.83 9.89 10.70
N LEU A 271 -26.65 10.45 9.81
CA LEU A 271 -27.52 9.68 8.93
C LEU A 271 -26.71 8.77 7.99
N LEU A 272 -25.63 9.29 7.38
CA LEU A 272 -24.76 8.52 6.48
C LEU A 272 -24.07 7.36 7.20
N THR A 273 -23.60 7.56 8.43
CA THR A 273 -22.98 6.51 9.28
C THR A 273 -23.89 5.33 9.53
N LEU A 274 -25.20 5.56 9.60
CA LEU A 274 -26.16 4.48 9.80
C LEU A 274 -26.68 3.92 8.47
N MET A 275 -27.12 4.78 7.56
CA MET A 275 -27.76 4.36 6.31
C MET A 275 -26.81 3.63 5.37
N ILE A 276 -25.58 4.15 5.16
CA ILE A 276 -24.68 3.57 4.15
C ILE A 276 -24.23 2.16 4.55
N PRO A 277 -23.75 1.89 5.79
CA PRO A 277 -23.40 0.53 6.17
C PRO A 277 -24.58 -0.45 6.11
N ILE A 278 -25.80 -0.03 6.46
CA ILE A 278 -26.99 -0.89 6.36
C ILE A 278 -27.30 -1.22 4.90
N LEU A 279 -27.34 -0.21 4.02
CA LEU A 279 -27.53 -0.41 2.58
C LEU A 279 -26.43 -1.29 1.97
N ALA A 280 -25.21 -1.15 2.46
CA ALA A 280 -24.09 -1.98 2.08
C ALA A 280 -24.40 -3.45 2.44
N ILE A 281 -24.74 -3.77 3.68
CA ILE A 281 -25.07 -5.14 4.11
C ILE A 281 -26.18 -5.76 3.24
N ILE A 282 -27.26 -5.02 2.98
CA ILE A 282 -28.36 -5.49 2.13
C ILE A 282 -27.85 -5.86 0.73
N THR A 283 -27.00 -5.01 0.16
CA THR A 283 -26.44 -5.23 -1.18
C THR A 283 -25.44 -6.39 -1.19
N TYR A 284 -24.63 -6.56 -0.14
CA TYR A 284 -23.72 -7.69 0.02
C TYR A 284 -24.48 -9.03 0.00
N ILE A 285 -25.56 -9.15 0.78
CA ILE A 285 -26.38 -10.36 0.83
C ILE A 285 -26.94 -10.69 -0.56
N ARG A 286 -27.37 -9.68 -1.32
CA ARG A 286 -27.87 -9.87 -2.70
C ARG A 286 -26.78 -10.30 -3.69
N LEU A 287 -25.54 -9.83 -3.51
CA LEU A 287 -24.42 -10.11 -4.41
C LEU A 287 -23.72 -11.44 -4.09
N MET A 288 -23.88 -11.99 -2.88
CA MET A 288 -23.20 -13.19 -2.41
C MET A 288 -23.32 -14.39 -3.37
N PRO A 289 -24.50 -14.73 -3.93
CA PRO A 289 -24.61 -15.87 -4.84
C PRO A 289 -23.80 -15.66 -6.14
N SER A 290 -23.80 -14.44 -6.66
CA SER A 290 -23.01 -14.06 -7.84
C SER A 290 -21.52 -14.11 -7.55
N PHE A 291 -21.10 -13.64 -6.37
CA PHE A 291 -19.71 -13.73 -5.92
C PHE A 291 -19.24 -15.19 -5.88
N GLU A 292 -19.99 -16.08 -5.24
CA GLU A 292 -19.63 -17.50 -5.11
C GLU A 292 -19.58 -18.25 -6.45
N LYS A 293 -20.49 -17.93 -7.37
CA LYS A 293 -20.49 -18.49 -8.72
C LYS A 293 -19.24 -18.04 -9.48
N ASN A 294 -18.94 -16.75 -9.46
CA ASN A 294 -17.82 -16.21 -10.21
C ASN A 294 -16.46 -16.56 -9.59
N LEU A 295 -16.42 -16.91 -8.30
CA LEU A 295 -15.22 -17.39 -7.61
C LEU A 295 -14.61 -18.64 -8.29
N LEU A 296 -15.41 -19.45 -9.01
CA LEU A 296 -14.92 -20.63 -9.73
C LEU A 296 -14.02 -20.28 -10.93
N LYS A 297 -14.17 -19.09 -11.51
CA LYS A 297 -13.37 -18.58 -12.63
C LYS A 297 -11.89 -18.36 -12.28
N LEU A 298 -11.56 -18.30 -10.97
CA LEU A 298 -10.17 -18.24 -10.49
C LEU A 298 -9.37 -19.49 -10.83
N ASN A 299 -10.04 -20.62 -11.00
CA ASN A 299 -9.41 -21.92 -11.32
C ASN A 299 -9.37 -22.20 -12.82
N GLU A 300 -10.05 -21.40 -13.65
CA GLU A 300 -10.01 -21.54 -15.09
C GLU A 300 -8.70 -20.94 -15.62
N ASN A 301 -7.74 -21.81 -15.97
CA ASN A 301 -6.53 -21.39 -16.68
C ASN A 301 -6.88 -21.11 -18.14
N SER A 302 -7.45 -19.94 -18.41
CA SER A 302 -7.63 -19.46 -19.78
C SER A 302 -6.29 -18.94 -20.34
N GLU A 303 -5.38 -19.85 -20.69
CA GLU A 303 -4.16 -19.51 -21.41
C GLU A 303 -4.51 -19.09 -22.86
N LYS A 304 -4.86 -17.82 -23.05
CA LYS A 304 -4.78 -17.25 -24.40
C LYS A 304 -3.32 -16.95 -24.70
N LYS A 305 -2.70 -17.77 -25.56
CA LYS A 305 -1.38 -17.54 -26.16
C LYS A 305 -1.32 -16.10 -26.71
N THR A 306 -0.70 -15.21 -25.95
CA THR A 306 -0.46 -13.83 -26.42
C THR A 306 0.68 -13.89 -27.43
N LYS A 307 0.38 -13.53 -28.69
CA LYS A 307 1.40 -13.42 -29.73
C LYS A 307 2.50 -12.44 -29.26
N PRO A 308 3.79 -12.77 -29.42
CA PRO A 308 4.86 -11.87 -29.02
C PRO A 308 4.78 -10.60 -29.87
N LYS A 309 4.37 -9.47 -29.27
CA LYS A 309 4.49 -8.16 -29.91
C LYS A 309 5.98 -7.87 -30.11
N LYS A 310 6.48 -8.07 -31.34
CA LYS A 310 7.78 -7.57 -31.80
C LYS A 310 7.68 -6.05 -31.91
N ASN A 311 7.80 -5.32 -30.80
CA ASN A 311 7.98 -3.88 -30.86
C ASN A 311 9.48 -3.57 -30.82
N PRO A 312 10.11 -3.16 -31.94
CA PRO A 312 11.50 -2.74 -31.92
C PRO A 312 11.57 -1.42 -31.15
N ASN A 313 11.86 -1.51 -29.86
CA ASN A 313 11.91 -0.33 -28.98
C ASN A 313 13.11 0.52 -29.39
N ILE A 314 12.92 1.55 -30.22
CA ILE A 314 13.98 2.45 -30.74
C ILE A 314 14.81 3.03 -29.59
N ILE A 315 14.14 3.36 -28.48
CA ILE A 315 14.74 3.84 -27.23
C ILE A 315 15.83 2.89 -26.71
N SER A 316 15.63 1.57 -26.84
CA SER A 316 16.62 0.59 -26.38
C SER A 316 17.93 0.63 -27.18
N ARG A 317 17.89 1.03 -28.45
CA ARG A 317 19.08 1.16 -29.30
C ARG A 317 19.85 2.46 -29.04
N ILE A 318 19.17 3.51 -28.59
CA ILE A 318 19.80 4.80 -28.28
C ILE A 318 20.50 4.74 -26.92
N VAL A 319 19.91 4.05 -25.95
CA VAL A 319 20.37 4.10 -24.56
C VAL A 319 21.39 3.01 -24.24
N CYS A 320 21.38 1.87 -24.94
CA CYS A 320 22.36 0.80 -24.77
C CYS A 320 23.56 0.99 -25.71
N THR A 321 24.77 0.88 -25.19
CA THR A 321 26.02 1.04 -25.96
C THR A 321 26.53 -0.28 -26.55
N SER A 322 26.24 -1.42 -25.91
CA SER A 322 26.64 -2.76 -26.38
C SER A 322 25.45 -3.68 -26.64
N ARG A 323 25.68 -4.73 -27.45
CA ARG A 323 24.66 -5.77 -27.72
C ARG A 323 24.30 -6.56 -26.45
N GLU A 324 25.29 -6.86 -25.61
CA GLU A 324 25.06 -7.53 -24.32
C GLU A 324 24.20 -6.67 -23.38
N GLU A 325 24.52 -5.38 -23.27
CA GLU A 325 23.74 -4.44 -22.47
C GLU A 325 22.29 -4.35 -22.98
N LEU A 326 22.09 -4.37 -24.30
CA LEU A 326 20.77 -4.38 -24.91
C LEU A 326 19.95 -5.63 -24.55
N ILE A 327 20.59 -6.80 -24.46
CA ILE A 327 19.93 -8.06 -24.06
C ILE A 327 19.44 -7.94 -22.62
N PHE A 328 20.30 -7.53 -21.69
CA PHE A 328 19.92 -7.38 -20.29
C PHE A 328 18.92 -6.24 -20.05
N TYR A 329 19.02 -5.14 -20.80
CA TYR A 329 18.00 -4.09 -20.80
C TYR A 329 16.63 -4.64 -21.19
N ARG A 330 16.54 -5.46 -22.25
CA ARG A 330 15.27 -6.05 -22.70
C ARG A 330 14.74 -7.07 -21.69
N PHE A 331 15.61 -7.90 -21.13
CA PHE A 331 15.26 -8.84 -20.08
C PHE A 331 14.67 -8.11 -18.87
N ALA A 332 15.40 -7.14 -18.32
CA ALA A 332 14.95 -6.32 -17.21
C ALA A 332 13.64 -5.60 -17.55
N SER A 333 13.54 -4.97 -18.72
CA SER A 333 12.31 -4.30 -19.18
C SER A 333 11.10 -5.23 -19.26
N SER A 334 11.30 -6.51 -19.60
CA SER A 334 10.24 -7.52 -19.60
C SER A 334 9.86 -7.91 -18.17
N MET A 335 10.84 -8.12 -17.29
CA MET A 335 10.61 -8.44 -15.88
C MET A 335 9.84 -7.32 -15.17
N LEU A 336 10.27 -6.05 -15.32
CA LEU A 336 9.61 -4.88 -14.71
C LEU A 336 8.13 -4.71 -15.12
N LYS A 337 7.74 -5.23 -16.29
CA LYS A 337 6.38 -5.10 -16.85
C LYS A 337 5.50 -6.31 -16.58
N LYS A 338 6.08 -7.51 -16.54
CA LYS A 338 5.33 -8.77 -16.52
C LYS A 338 5.35 -9.47 -15.17
N GLU A 339 6.43 -9.33 -14.40
CA GLU A 339 6.55 -10.00 -13.11
C GLU A 339 5.51 -9.39 -12.15
N ARG A 340 4.60 -10.24 -11.66
CA ARG A 340 3.39 -9.82 -10.94
C ARG A 340 3.68 -9.39 -9.50
N GLU A 341 4.57 -10.08 -8.80
CA GLU A 341 4.92 -9.78 -7.40
C GLU A 341 5.76 -8.49 -7.29
N PHE A 342 6.64 -8.26 -8.25
CA PHE A 342 7.40 -7.04 -8.45
C PHE A 342 6.44 -5.87 -8.66
N LYS A 343 5.48 -5.98 -9.59
CA LYS A 343 4.46 -4.94 -9.80
C LYS A 343 3.72 -4.59 -8.51
N LEU A 344 3.28 -5.61 -7.77
CA LEU A 344 2.57 -5.42 -6.50
C LEU A 344 3.36 -4.63 -5.46
N LYS A 345 4.69 -4.82 -5.41
CA LYS A 345 5.55 -4.15 -4.43
C LYS A 345 6.04 -2.77 -4.89
N VAL A 346 6.21 -2.60 -6.20
CA VAL A 346 6.83 -1.41 -6.79
C VAL A 346 5.83 -0.36 -7.25
N TYR A 347 4.70 -0.77 -7.83
CA TYR A 347 3.78 0.18 -8.48
C TYR A 347 3.01 1.06 -7.48
N PRO A 348 2.59 0.58 -6.28
CA PRO A 348 2.03 1.49 -5.26
C PRO A 348 3.05 2.58 -4.89
N SER A 349 4.32 2.19 -4.71
CA SER A 349 5.42 3.10 -4.42
C SER A 349 5.61 4.14 -5.54
N LEU A 350 5.49 3.75 -6.81
CA LEU A 350 5.52 4.70 -7.93
C LEU A 350 4.33 5.67 -7.92
N GLY A 351 3.15 5.19 -7.55
CA GLY A 351 1.99 6.05 -7.36
C GLY A 351 2.19 7.05 -6.21
N PHE A 352 2.84 6.64 -5.11
CA PHE A 352 3.23 7.57 -4.06
C PHE A 352 4.28 8.59 -4.54
N ALA A 353 5.23 8.17 -5.38
CA ALA A 353 6.21 9.07 -5.97
C ALA A 353 5.54 10.13 -6.86
N PHE A 354 4.45 9.75 -7.53
CA PHE A 354 3.61 10.70 -8.24
C PHE A 354 2.86 11.63 -7.29
N ILE A 355 2.18 11.11 -6.27
CA ILE A 355 1.22 11.86 -5.44
C ILE A 355 1.90 12.79 -4.40
N PHE A 356 3.00 12.36 -3.78
CA PHE A 356 3.61 13.05 -2.63
C PHE A 356 4.02 14.50 -2.90
N PRO A 357 4.67 14.84 -4.03
CA PRO A 357 4.96 16.24 -4.36
C PRO A 357 3.74 17.16 -4.27
N TYR A 358 2.56 16.68 -4.66
CA TYR A 358 1.31 17.44 -4.62
C TYR A 358 0.73 17.53 -3.21
N ILE A 359 0.84 16.47 -2.42
CA ILE A 359 0.43 16.51 -0.99
C ILE A 359 1.21 17.62 -0.28
N PHE A 360 2.53 17.62 -0.40
CA PHE A 360 3.35 18.63 0.26
C PHE A 360 3.14 20.05 -0.30
N LEU A 361 2.95 20.18 -1.61
CA LEU A 361 2.63 21.47 -2.23
C LEU A 361 1.29 22.04 -1.71
N MET A 362 0.28 21.20 -1.55
CA MET A 362 -1.00 21.62 -0.99
C MET A 362 -0.93 22.02 0.49
N ASN A 363 0.03 21.49 1.26
CA ASN A 363 0.23 21.95 2.65
C ASN A 363 0.78 23.39 2.68
N GLN A 364 1.62 23.76 1.71
CA GLN A 364 2.13 25.13 1.58
C GLN A 364 1.02 26.15 1.26
N LEU A 365 0.00 25.73 0.50
CA LEU A 365 -1.20 26.53 0.21
C LEU A 365 -2.06 26.86 1.44
N GLN A 366 -1.82 26.24 2.59
CA GLN A 366 -2.46 26.64 3.84
C GLN A 366 -1.88 27.96 4.39
N MET A 367 -0.62 28.26 4.05
CA MET A 367 0.10 29.44 4.54
C MET A 367 0.23 30.53 3.47
N GLN A 368 0.12 30.18 2.18
CA GLN A 368 0.33 31.08 1.04
C GLN A 368 -0.85 31.06 0.08
N SER A 369 -1.11 32.19 -0.58
CA SER A 369 -2.16 32.27 -1.60
C SER A 369 -1.77 31.51 -2.88
N ILE A 370 -2.76 31.03 -3.63
CA ILE A 370 -2.52 30.35 -4.92
C ILE A 370 -1.79 31.27 -5.92
N GLN A 371 -1.98 32.58 -5.80
CA GLN A 371 -1.37 33.59 -6.68
C GLN A 371 0.13 33.78 -6.42
N GLU A 372 0.59 33.51 -5.19
CA GLU A 372 2.01 33.55 -4.82
C GLU A 372 2.74 32.25 -5.14
N LEU A 373 2.00 31.17 -5.44
CA LEU A 373 2.59 29.86 -5.68
C LEU A 373 3.59 29.84 -6.85
N PRO A 374 3.32 30.46 -8.02
CA PRO A 374 4.22 30.43 -9.17
C PRO A 374 5.57 31.14 -8.94
N SER A 375 5.64 32.10 -8.00
CA SER A 375 6.87 32.85 -7.71
C SER A 375 7.74 32.18 -6.64
N GLY A 376 7.18 31.25 -5.85
CA GLY A 376 7.85 30.56 -4.77
C GLY A 376 8.69 29.33 -5.18
N ASN A 377 9.40 28.76 -4.19
CA ASN A 377 10.27 27.60 -4.36
C ASN A 377 9.55 26.24 -4.18
N GLY A 378 8.22 26.23 -4.32
CA GLY A 378 7.40 25.02 -4.15
C GLY A 378 7.72 23.90 -5.15
N PHE A 379 8.45 24.20 -6.23
CA PHE A 379 8.95 23.21 -7.18
C PHE A 379 9.91 22.19 -6.54
N LEU A 380 10.56 22.53 -5.41
CA LEU A 380 11.42 21.60 -4.67
C LEU A 380 10.64 20.43 -4.06
N ASN A 381 9.32 20.55 -3.89
CA ASN A 381 8.48 19.42 -3.45
C ASN A 381 8.55 18.22 -4.40
N LEU A 382 9.03 18.40 -5.64
CA LEU A 382 9.27 17.30 -6.56
C LEU A 382 10.32 16.29 -6.04
N TYR A 383 11.24 16.70 -5.16
CA TYR A 383 12.19 15.78 -4.50
C TYR A 383 11.52 14.74 -3.59
N PHE A 384 10.28 14.95 -3.13
CA PHE A 384 9.54 13.92 -2.40
C PHE A 384 9.25 12.69 -3.27
N SER A 385 9.29 12.82 -4.60
CA SER A 385 9.24 11.65 -5.50
C SER A 385 10.55 10.85 -5.52
N ALA A 386 11.69 11.48 -5.20
CA ALA A 386 13.03 10.85 -5.20
C ALA A 386 13.20 9.87 -4.04
N ILE A 387 12.56 10.18 -2.90
CA ILE A 387 12.66 9.43 -1.64
C ILE A 387 12.31 7.95 -1.82
N ILE A 388 11.52 7.62 -2.85
CA ILE A 388 11.03 6.26 -3.09
C ILE A 388 11.99 5.46 -3.98
N ILE A 389 12.92 6.11 -4.70
CA ILE A 389 13.87 5.46 -5.61
C ILE A 389 14.66 4.33 -4.92
N PRO A 390 15.26 4.54 -3.73
CA PRO A 390 16.03 3.49 -3.06
C PRO A 390 15.19 2.23 -2.81
N SER A 391 13.97 2.41 -2.30
CA SER A 391 13.04 1.32 -2.00
C SER A 391 12.67 0.50 -3.23
N ILE A 392 12.46 1.16 -4.38
CA ILE A 392 12.14 0.46 -5.62
C ILE A 392 13.37 -0.22 -6.21
N LEU A 393 14.55 0.42 -6.14
CA LEU A 393 15.76 -0.13 -6.73
C LEU A 393 16.18 -1.45 -6.06
N ILE A 394 16.00 -1.57 -4.75
CA ILE A 394 16.22 -2.81 -4.00
C ILE A 394 15.38 -3.96 -4.57
N MET A 395 14.14 -3.69 -5.02
CA MET A 395 13.23 -4.71 -5.53
C MET A 395 13.73 -5.38 -6.81
N ILE A 396 14.66 -4.77 -7.56
CA ILE A 396 15.23 -5.35 -8.78
C ILE A 396 15.97 -6.66 -8.51
N LYS A 397 16.50 -6.86 -7.30
CA LYS A 397 17.20 -8.10 -6.95
C LYS A 397 16.25 -9.30 -6.84
N TYR A 398 14.96 -9.07 -6.64
CA TYR A 398 14.02 -10.08 -6.19
C TYR A 398 13.04 -10.53 -7.28
N SER A 399 12.62 -11.79 -7.20
CA SER A 399 11.64 -12.40 -8.11
C SER A 399 10.90 -13.53 -7.43
N GLY A 400 9.61 -13.72 -7.74
CA GLY A 400 8.87 -14.91 -7.29
C GLY A 400 9.45 -16.20 -7.87
N ASN A 401 10.01 -16.12 -9.08
CA ASN A 401 10.65 -17.22 -9.80
C ASN A 401 12.19 -17.13 -9.72
N TYR A 402 12.74 -16.74 -8.56
CA TYR A 402 14.17 -16.51 -8.34
C TYR A 402 15.07 -17.69 -8.76
N ARG A 403 14.59 -18.94 -8.66
CA ARG A 403 15.34 -20.14 -9.08
C ARG A 403 15.72 -20.10 -10.57
N GLY A 404 14.98 -19.38 -11.41
CA GLY A 404 15.30 -19.19 -12.83
C GLY A 404 16.62 -18.43 -13.08
N ALA A 405 17.22 -17.83 -12.05
CA ALA A 405 18.51 -17.16 -12.15
C ALA A 405 19.69 -18.09 -12.46
N TRP A 406 19.50 -19.41 -12.43
CA TRP A 406 20.49 -20.37 -12.95
C TRP A 406 20.93 -20.04 -14.39
N ILE A 407 20.08 -19.37 -15.18
CA ILE A 407 20.39 -18.98 -16.56
C ILE A 407 21.62 -18.05 -16.65
N TYR A 408 21.89 -17.24 -15.63
CA TYR A 408 23.09 -16.39 -15.60
C TYR A 408 24.38 -17.21 -15.54
N LYS A 409 24.33 -18.46 -15.02
CA LYS A 409 25.49 -19.37 -14.99
C LYS A 409 25.70 -20.11 -16.31
N ALA A 410 24.62 -20.34 -17.06
CA ALA A 410 24.67 -21.09 -18.30
C ALA A 410 25.09 -20.21 -19.50
N LEU A 411 24.97 -18.89 -19.38
CA LEU A 411 25.35 -17.96 -20.43
C LEU A 411 26.86 -17.67 -20.39
N PRO A 412 27.55 -17.63 -21.54
CA PRO A 412 28.96 -17.24 -21.60
C PRO A 412 29.08 -15.72 -21.41
N ILE A 413 29.10 -15.27 -20.15
CA ILE A 413 29.17 -13.86 -19.79
C ILE A 413 30.55 -13.56 -19.20
N ASP A 414 31.42 -12.94 -19.98
CA ASP A 414 32.78 -12.60 -19.54
C ASP A 414 32.79 -11.43 -18.55
N ASN A 415 31.87 -10.46 -18.72
CA ASN A 415 31.80 -9.24 -17.91
C ASN A 415 30.40 -9.03 -17.33
N VAL A 416 30.33 -8.71 -16.04
CA VAL A 416 29.07 -8.45 -15.31
C VAL A 416 28.53 -7.04 -15.51
N LYS A 417 29.37 -6.11 -15.95
CA LYS A 417 29.01 -4.71 -16.19
C LYS A 417 27.76 -4.54 -17.07
N PRO A 418 27.63 -5.21 -18.24
CA PRO A 418 26.46 -5.07 -19.11
C PRO A 418 25.14 -5.54 -18.47
N ILE A 419 25.21 -6.50 -17.53
CA ILE A 419 24.04 -6.96 -16.76
C ILE A 419 23.47 -5.80 -15.96
N PHE A 420 24.32 -5.15 -15.17
CA PHE A 420 23.90 -4.09 -14.27
C PHE A 420 23.58 -2.78 -15.00
N THR A 421 24.41 -2.37 -15.98
CA THR A 421 24.13 -1.12 -16.72
C THR A 421 22.83 -1.23 -17.51
N GLY A 422 22.58 -2.37 -18.16
CA GLY A 422 21.33 -2.63 -18.88
C GLY A 422 20.11 -2.62 -17.96
N THR A 423 20.25 -3.22 -16.78
CA THR A 423 19.18 -3.27 -15.77
C THR A 423 18.88 -1.89 -15.18
N ILE A 424 19.90 -1.12 -14.79
CA ILE A 424 19.72 0.24 -14.24
C ILE A 424 19.16 1.19 -15.29
N LYS A 425 19.59 1.10 -16.56
CA LYS A 425 18.98 1.85 -17.67
C LYS A 425 17.51 1.49 -17.85
N ALA A 426 17.15 0.21 -17.79
CA ALA A 426 15.75 -0.23 -17.85
C ALA A 426 14.93 0.34 -16.71
N PHE A 427 15.47 0.32 -15.48
CA PHE A 427 14.84 0.91 -14.30
C PHE A 427 14.58 2.41 -14.48
N VAL A 428 15.62 3.18 -14.84
CA VAL A 428 15.49 4.64 -15.02
C VAL A 428 14.48 4.96 -16.11
N ILE A 429 14.54 4.31 -17.27
CA ILE A 429 13.66 4.61 -18.41
C ILE A 429 12.21 4.19 -18.16
N HIS A 430 11.97 3.04 -17.52
CA HIS A 430 10.62 2.52 -17.38
C HIS A 430 9.92 2.91 -16.08
N LEU A 431 10.66 3.23 -15.02
CA LEU A 431 10.05 3.55 -13.73
C LEU A 431 10.28 5.03 -13.32
N VAL A 432 11.53 5.50 -13.33
CA VAL A 432 11.87 6.84 -12.80
C VAL A 432 11.46 7.96 -13.76
N LEU A 433 11.92 7.87 -15.03
CA LEU A 433 11.73 8.90 -16.05
C LEU A 433 10.25 9.18 -16.32
N PRO A 434 9.35 8.19 -16.50
CA PRO A 434 7.95 8.47 -16.79
C PRO A 434 7.25 9.24 -15.66
N VAL A 435 7.49 8.87 -14.40
CA VAL A 435 6.92 9.56 -13.23
C VAL A 435 7.44 10.99 -13.17
N LEU A 436 8.75 11.17 -13.33
CA LEU A 436 9.37 12.50 -13.37
C LEU A 436 8.84 13.37 -14.51
N SER A 437 8.69 12.82 -15.72
CA SER A 437 8.22 13.58 -16.88
C SER A 437 6.78 14.04 -16.69
N ILE A 438 5.89 13.18 -16.19
CA ILE A 438 4.50 13.56 -15.92
C ILE A 438 4.46 14.63 -14.81
N ASN A 439 5.19 14.44 -13.71
CA ASN A 439 5.28 15.44 -12.64
C ASN A 439 5.83 16.77 -13.16
N SER A 440 6.87 16.72 -13.99
CA SER A 440 7.50 17.91 -14.59
C SER A 440 6.52 18.69 -15.44
N ILE A 441 5.72 18.03 -16.29
CA ILE A 441 4.70 18.70 -17.11
C ILE A 441 3.71 19.45 -16.20
N ILE A 442 3.20 18.79 -15.16
CA ILE A 442 2.24 19.40 -14.24
C ILE A 442 2.88 20.57 -13.47
N PHE A 443 4.11 20.43 -13.02
CA PHE A 443 4.82 21.51 -12.33
C PHE A 443 5.14 22.69 -13.26
N ILE A 444 5.41 22.45 -14.55
CA ILE A 444 5.56 23.54 -15.54
C ILE A 444 4.24 24.29 -15.71
N LEU A 445 3.10 23.60 -15.70
CA LEU A 445 1.78 24.25 -15.76
C LEU A 445 1.50 25.11 -14.53
N ILE A 446 2.01 24.72 -13.35
CA ILE A 446 1.80 25.44 -12.08
C ILE A 446 2.77 26.62 -11.90
N PHE A 447 4.07 26.41 -12.13
CA PHE A 447 5.13 27.38 -11.85
C PHE A 447 5.66 28.10 -13.11
N GLY A 448 5.17 27.74 -14.29
CA GLY A 448 5.59 28.29 -15.57
C GLY A 448 6.91 27.73 -16.10
N VAL A 449 7.36 28.26 -17.25
CA VAL A 449 8.56 27.80 -17.97
C VAL A 449 9.86 28.08 -17.21
N ARG A 450 9.84 29.00 -16.24
CA ARG A 450 10.98 29.36 -15.38
C ARG A 450 11.63 28.16 -14.69
N ILE A 451 10.85 27.11 -14.38
CA ILE A 451 11.37 25.96 -13.63
C ILE A 451 12.14 24.94 -14.48
N ILE A 452 12.23 25.09 -15.80
CA ILE A 452 12.91 24.11 -16.67
C ILE A 452 14.36 23.83 -16.23
N PRO A 453 15.21 24.83 -15.92
CA PRO A 453 16.56 24.56 -15.41
C PRO A 453 16.55 23.82 -14.07
N HIS A 454 15.59 24.11 -13.19
CA HIS A 454 15.43 23.38 -11.92
C HIS A 454 15.02 21.92 -12.15
N LEU A 455 14.14 21.65 -13.12
CA LEU A 455 13.75 20.29 -13.48
C LEU A 455 14.94 19.48 -14.03
N LEU A 456 15.83 20.12 -14.79
CA LEU A 456 17.07 19.49 -15.24
C LEU A 456 17.97 19.10 -14.05
N ALA A 457 18.16 20.01 -13.08
CA ALA A 457 18.91 19.72 -11.86
C ALA A 457 18.28 18.59 -11.04
N ILE A 458 16.94 18.54 -10.96
CA ILE A 458 16.20 17.46 -10.29
C ILE A 458 16.43 16.12 -11.02
N TYR A 459 16.32 16.11 -12.35
CA TYR A 459 16.55 14.90 -13.15
C TYR A 459 17.95 14.33 -12.94
N LEU A 460 18.98 15.19 -12.96
CA LEU A 460 20.36 14.78 -12.70
C LEU A 460 20.56 14.26 -11.27
N ASN A 461 19.90 14.84 -10.27
CA ASN A 461 19.93 14.33 -8.91
C ASN A 461 19.25 12.97 -8.78
N PHE A 462 18.17 12.70 -9.51
CA PHE A 462 17.48 11.41 -9.44
C PHE A 462 18.33 10.29 -10.06
N VAL A 463 19.01 10.58 -11.17
CA VAL A 463 19.99 9.66 -11.75
C VAL A 463 21.16 9.43 -10.78
N LEU A 464 21.69 10.50 -10.18
CA LEU A 464 22.77 10.40 -9.20
C LEU A 464 22.35 9.58 -7.97
N LEU A 465 21.17 9.84 -7.41
CA LEU A 465 20.61 9.08 -6.29
C LEU A 465 20.44 7.60 -6.64
N THR A 466 19.99 7.28 -7.86
CA THR A 466 19.91 5.91 -8.35
C THR A 466 21.28 5.23 -8.37
N LEU A 467 22.32 5.95 -8.80
CA LEU A 467 23.70 5.43 -8.83
C LEU A 467 24.30 5.24 -7.44
N ILE A 468 24.11 6.21 -6.54
CA ILE A 468 24.56 6.12 -5.15
C ILE A 468 23.85 4.95 -4.44
N THR A 469 22.53 4.84 -4.65
CA THR A 469 21.75 3.71 -4.14
C THR A 469 22.36 2.40 -4.64
N PHE A 470 22.46 2.21 -5.97
CA PHE A 470 23.03 0.98 -6.51
C PHE A 470 24.43 0.72 -5.96
N PHE A 471 25.28 1.74 -5.82
CA PHE A 471 26.63 1.62 -5.27
C PHE A 471 26.63 1.05 -3.84
N MET A 472 25.75 1.52 -2.96
CA MET A 472 25.66 1.12 -1.55
C MET A 472 24.96 -0.23 -1.31
N LEU A 473 24.09 -0.65 -2.24
CA LEU A 473 23.40 -1.94 -2.15
C LEU A 473 24.35 -3.10 -2.42
N ASP A 474 24.07 -4.23 -1.79
CA ASP A 474 24.79 -5.48 -1.99
C ASP A 474 24.67 -5.92 -3.46
N LYS A 475 25.77 -6.41 -4.03
CA LYS A 475 25.81 -6.76 -5.45
C LYS A 475 25.26 -8.16 -5.67
N ASN A 476 23.97 -8.26 -5.94
CA ASN A 476 23.32 -9.49 -6.35
C ASN A 476 22.85 -9.37 -7.79
N LEU A 477 22.78 -10.50 -8.50
CA LEU A 477 22.26 -10.50 -9.85
C LEU A 477 20.79 -10.02 -9.87
N PRO A 478 20.36 -9.27 -10.89
CA PRO A 478 18.98 -8.86 -11.01
C PRO A 478 18.03 -10.06 -11.05
N PHE A 479 16.96 -9.99 -10.27
CA PHE A 479 15.88 -10.99 -10.19
C PHE A 479 16.33 -12.39 -9.72
N SER A 480 17.43 -12.49 -8.96
CA SER A 480 17.97 -13.77 -8.49
C SER A 480 17.63 -14.15 -7.06
N MET A 481 17.05 -13.23 -6.28
CA MET A 481 16.76 -13.44 -4.86
C MET A 481 15.28 -13.68 -4.59
N SER A 482 15.00 -14.42 -3.52
CA SER A 482 13.63 -14.61 -3.06
C SER A 482 13.17 -13.36 -2.32
N PHE A 483 11.91 -12.96 -2.53
CA PHE A 483 11.31 -11.83 -1.82
C PHE A 483 11.24 -11.99 -0.29
N ASN A 484 11.66 -13.13 0.27
CA ASN A 484 11.70 -13.35 1.71
C ASN A 484 12.93 -12.69 2.38
N ASP A 485 13.94 -12.26 1.60
CA ASP A 485 15.25 -11.80 2.10
C ASP A 485 15.40 -10.26 2.16
N ILE A 486 14.32 -9.50 1.94
CA ILE A 486 14.31 -8.03 1.70
C ILE A 486 14.93 -7.18 2.83
N ASN A 487 14.91 -7.63 4.09
CA ASN A 487 15.18 -6.76 5.24
C ASN A 487 16.64 -6.44 5.54
N LYS A 488 17.59 -7.05 4.84
CA LYS A 488 19.02 -6.80 5.11
C LYS A 488 19.44 -5.36 4.80
N GLU A 489 18.66 -4.60 4.04
CA GLU A 489 19.03 -3.28 3.51
C GLU A 489 18.12 -2.12 3.97
N SER A 490 17.25 -2.33 4.96
CA SER A 490 16.31 -1.30 5.44
C SER A 490 17.02 -0.05 6.00
N GLY A 491 18.08 -0.22 6.80
CA GLY A 491 18.89 0.89 7.31
C GLY A 491 19.58 1.69 6.20
N LYS A 492 20.12 1.01 5.18
CA LYS A 492 20.70 1.66 3.99
C LYS A 492 19.64 2.48 3.24
N THR A 493 18.41 1.97 3.16
CA THR A 493 17.30 2.66 2.51
C THR A 493 16.97 3.99 3.19
N ILE A 494 16.86 4.01 4.52
CA ILE A 494 16.59 5.23 5.29
C ILE A 494 17.71 6.25 5.10
N PHE A 495 18.98 5.80 5.17
CA PHE A 495 20.12 6.68 4.91
C PHE A 495 20.05 7.30 3.50
N LEU A 496 19.72 6.51 2.48
CA LEU A 496 19.58 7.00 1.10
C LEU A 496 18.41 7.97 0.91
N MET A 497 17.33 7.84 1.69
CA MET A 497 16.25 8.82 1.73
C MET A 497 16.74 10.17 2.27
N ILE A 498 17.58 10.16 3.32
CA ILE A 498 18.23 11.36 3.86
C ILE A 498 19.15 12.00 2.82
N VAL A 499 19.93 11.20 2.08
CA VAL A 499 20.75 11.70 0.96
C VAL A 499 19.91 12.42 -0.09
N GLY A 500 18.73 11.90 -0.43
CA GLY A 500 17.78 12.57 -1.32
C GLY A 500 17.31 13.94 -0.78
N GLY A 501 17.06 14.04 0.54
CA GLY A 501 16.75 15.30 1.21
C GLY A 501 17.91 16.30 1.20
N ILE A 502 19.15 15.83 1.40
CA ILE A 502 20.36 16.65 1.31
C ILE A 502 20.52 17.19 -0.13
N MET A 503 20.26 16.38 -1.16
CA MET A 503 20.28 16.86 -2.56
C MET A 503 19.27 17.98 -2.79
N ALA A 504 18.07 17.89 -2.20
CA ALA A 504 17.07 18.95 -2.27
C ALA A 504 17.56 20.24 -1.58
N LEU A 505 18.20 20.11 -0.41
CA LEU A 505 18.79 21.23 0.32
C LEU A 505 19.92 21.90 -0.46
N VAL A 506 20.83 21.12 -1.04
CA VAL A 506 21.94 21.65 -1.87
C VAL A 506 21.39 22.37 -3.10
N HIS A 507 20.36 21.82 -3.75
CA HIS A 507 19.68 22.51 -4.85
C HIS A 507 19.08 23.84 -4.36
N TYR A 508 18.36 23.86 -3.23
CA TYR A 508 17.85 25.10 -2.65
C TYR A 508 18.96 26.13 -2.40
N LEU A 509 20.06 25.74 -1.75
CA LEU A 509 21.20 26.61 -1.48
C LEU A 509 21.83 27.16 -2.78
N SER A 510 21.87 26.36 -3.85
CA SER A 510 22.37 26.82 -5.15
C SER A 510 21.50 27.92 -5.78
N THR A 511 20.23 28.04 -5.38
CA THR A 511 19.34 29.10 -5.86
C THR A 511 19.55 30.45 -5.16
N LEU A 512 20.24 30.45 -4.01
CA LEU A 512 20.53 31.67 -3.24
C LEU A 512 21.71 32.46 -3.83
N ILE A 513 22.57 31.79 -4.61
CA ILE A 513 23.77 32.39 -5.20
C ILE A 513 23.46 32.78 -6.66
N PRO A 514 23.80 34.00 -7.12
CA PRO A 514 23.70 34.37 -8.52
C PRO A 514 24.46 33.37 -9.43
N PHE A 515 23.81 32.90 -10.50
CA PHE A 515 24.33 31.83 -11.38
C PHE A 515 24.59 30.46 -10.71
N GLY A 516 24.31 30.31 -9.42
CA GLY A 516 24.59 29.08 -8.66
C GLY A 516 23.89 27.84 -9.24
N LEU A 517 22.67 27.99 -9.76
CA LEU A 517 21.93 26.91 -10.41
C LEU A 517 22.64 26.33 -11.64
N LEU A 518 23.19 27.19 -12.51
CA LEU A 518 23.88 26.73 -13.72
C LEU A 518 25.17 26.01 -13.38
N VAL A 519 25.95 26.57 -12.44
CA VAL A 519 27.16 25.93 -11.90
C VAL A 519 26.80 24.58 -11.28
N TYR A 520 25.73 24.51 -10.51
CA TYR A 520 25.25 23.29 -9.89
C TYR A 520 24.88 22.21 -10.92
N ILE A 521 24.17 22.57 -12.01
CA ILE A 521 23.84 21.64 -13.09
C ILE A 521 25.11 21.08 -13.76
N ILE A 522 26.10 21.93 -14.05
CA ILE A 522 27.36 21.50 -14.68
C ILE A 522 28.10 20.53 -13.75
N ILE A 523 28.21 20.86 -12.46
CA ILE A 523 28.84 20.01 -11.45
C ILE A 523 28.10 18.66 -11.36
N LEU A 524 26.77 18.68 -11.28
CA LEU A 524 25.96 17.45 -11.26
C LEU A 524 26.16 16.59 -12.49
N PHE A 525 26.27 17.19 -13.68
CA PHE A 525 26.52 16.46 -14.91
C PHE A 525 27.87 15.74 -14.89
N ILE A 526 28.93 16.43 -14.46
CA ILE A 526 30.27 15.85 -14.31
C ILE A 526 30.27 14.72 -13.28
N ILE A 527 29.65 14.94 -12.10
CA ILE A 527 29.55 13.94 -11.04
C ILE A 527 28.80 12.70 -11.53
N ASN A 528 27.71 12.85 -12.29
CA ASN A 528 26.98 11.73 -12.86
C ASN A 528 27.85 10.88 -13.80
N ILE A 529 28.66 11.50 -14.67
CA ILE A 529 29.58 10.78 -15.56
C ILE A 529 30.63 10.01 -14.77
N ILE A 530 31.27 10.66 -13.79
CA ILE A 530 32.31 10.03 -12.96
C ILE A 530 31.72 8.86 -12.16
N THR A 531 30.59 9.09 -11.52
CA THR A 531 29.90 8.08 -10.71
C THR A 531 29.45 6.90 -11.56
N TRP A 532 28.92 7.15 -12.75
CA TRP A 532 28.54 6.08 -13.67
C TRP A 532 29.73 5.17 -14.03
N LYS A 533 30.88 5.77 -14.38
CA LYS A 533 32.09 5.00 -14.72
C LYS A 533 32.60 4.17 -13.53
N LYS A 534 32.63 4.75 -12.33
CA LYS A 534 33.13 4.10 -11.11
C LYS A 534 32.21 2.98 -10.62
N THR A 535 30.91 3.23 -10.62
CA THR A 535 29.91 2.33 -10.02
C THR A 535 29.76 1.00 -10.75
N PHE A 536 29.96 0.98 -12.07
CA PHE A 536 29.82 -0.23 -12.89
C PHE A 536 31.14 -0.91 -13.26
N ASN A 537 32.25 -0.53 -12.61
CA ASN A 537 33.52 -1.24 -12.74
C ASN A 537 33.54 -2.42 -11.76
N LEU A 538 32.74 -3.46 -12.06
CA LEU A 538 32.52 -4.61 -11.18
C LEU A 538 33.14 -5.88 -11.77
N SER A 539 33.67 -6.75 -10.90
CA SER A 539 34.13 -8.10 -11.24
C SER A 539 33.16 -9.17 -10.69
N TRP A 540 33.25 -10.41 -11.20
CA TRP A 540 32.44 -11.53 -10.71
C TRP A 540 32.66 -11.82 -9.22
N GLU A 541 33.87 -11.60 -8.70
CA GLU A 541 34.22 -11.83 -7.27
C GLU A 541 33.45 -10.93 -6.30
N GLN A 542 33.01 -9.76 -6.77
CA GLN A 542 32.27 -8.80 -5.95
C GLN A 542 30.77 -9.12 -5.86
N ILE A 543 30.29 -10.11 -6.61
CA ILE A 543 28.87 -10.48 -6.67
C ILE A 543 28.58 -11.58 -5.65
N GLN A 544 27.66 -11.30 -4.73
CA GLN A 544 27.16 -12.28 -3.79
C GLN A 544 26.13 -13.18 -4.48
N TRP A 545 26.37 -14.50 -4.44
CA TRP A 545 25.53 -15.54 -5.03
C TRP A 545 25.29 -16.63 -3.98
N ASN A 546 24.02 -17.03 -3.78
CA ASN A 546 23.62 -18.13 -2.88
C ASN A 546 23.35 -19.40 -3.69
#